data_AF-A0A0K1Q3C3-F1
#
_entry.id   AF-A0A0K1Q3C3-F1
#
_cell.length_a   1.000
_cell.length_b   1.000
_cell.length_c   1.000
_cell.angle_alpha   90.00
_cell.angle_beta   90.00
_cell.angle_gamma   90.00
#
_symmetry.space_group_name_H-M   'P 1'
#
loop_
_entity.id
_entity.type
_entity.pdbx_description
1 polymer ?
#
loop_
_entity_poly.entity_id
_entity_poly.type
_entity_poly.pdbx_seq_one_letter_code
_entity_poly.pdbx_strand_id
1 'polypeptide(L)'
;MLDFALVFAIAGTVVAFKYLSSKAADPQSDEAWRRAARRVGGEVELKPRRLLEIPKRRIRSTIEDVPIELFNEEESRGKSSAVVTRIVTGSLRGSELARIRCEPRDIVSQVSRKLGIGELPTGDKDFDAEVHVSGSPRALALEFLDPSTRRLVARGGQFDLERERFALQREGEQDDSEALVAMIRFAEQLVLRWHALLRGPVRLAERLGLSVDGPPQLACGVDRVAQGTLRSRTVTLSIRVEEEVALTLLSIDEPNVDEWTMERGESSAFVITGTPPDGIRALAETMPRCLLGLHGTTKTMDLAFEGLTPDHEEVIAALDAVLVASTSPAPYR
;
A
#
# COMPACT_ATOMS: atom_id res chain seq x y z
N MET A 1 -61.99 -30.93 -3.60
CA MET A 1 -60.98 -30.68 -4.67
C MET A 1 -60.82 -29.16 -4.88
N LEU A 2 -60.68 -28.40 -3.79
CA LEU A 2 -60.78 -26.94 -3.78
C LEU A 2 -59.91 -26.39 -2.64
N ASP A 3 -58.66 -26.85 -2.54
CA ASP A 3 -57.72 -26.41 -1.48
C ASP A 3 -56.30 -26.12 -2.01
N PHE A 4 -55.87 -26.75 -3.10
CA PHE A 4 -54.55 -26.50 -3.68
C PHE A 4 -54.43 -25.14 -4.40
N ALA A 5 -55.51 -24.67 -5.06
CA ALA A 5 -55.50 -23.39 -5.77
C ALA A 5 -55.42 -22.19 -4.82
N LEU A 6 -56.01 -22.29 -3.63
CA LEU A 6 -55.99 -21.22 -2.62
C LEU A 6 -54.60 -21.10 -1.96
N VAL A 7 -53.93 -22.23 -1.70
CA VAL A 7 -52.56 -22.24 -1.14
C VAL A 7 -51.55 -21.67 -2.15
N PHE A 8 -51.67 -21.99 -3.45
CA PHE A 8 -50.83 -21.40 -4.49
C PHE A 8 -51.13 -19.91 -4.75
N ALA A 9 -52.40 -19.50 -4.66
CA ALA A 9 -52.77 -18.09 -4.77
C ALA A 9 -52.21 -17.28 -3.58
N ILE A 10 -52.32 -17.80 -2.34
CA ILE A 10 -51.80 -17.15 -1.14
C ILE A 10 -50.27 -17.12 -1.13
N ALA A 11 -49.59 -18.23 -1.45
CA ALA A 11 -48.13 -18.27 -1.57
C ALA A 11 -47.62 -17.37 -2.70
N GLY A 12 -48.33 -17.34 -3.84
CA GLY A 12 -48.07 -16.45 -4.96
C GLY A 12 -48.25 -14.97 -4.60
N THR A 13 -49.29 -14.62 -3.83
CA THR A 13 -49.45 -13.26 -3.29
C THR A 13 -48.46 -12.93 -2.20
N VAL A 14 -48.03 -13.84 -1.32
CA VAL A 14 -47.03 -13.54 -0.27
C VAL A 14 -45.64 -13.38 -0.87
N VAL A 15 -45.29 -14.17 -1.89
CA VAL A 15 -44.07 -13.97 -2.68
C VAL A 15 -44.19 -12.67 -3.47
N ALA A 16 -45.29 -12.43 -4.19
CA ALA A 16 -45.50 -11.16 -4.91
C ALA A 16 -45.56 -9.94 -3.97
N PHE A 17 -46.06 -10.07 -2.74
CA PHE A 17 -46.12 -9.00 -1.75
C PHE A 17 -44.79 -8.80 -1.05
N LYS A 18 -43.97 -9.84 -0.80
CA LYS A 18 -42.54 -9.70 -0.44
C LYS A 18 -41.69 -9.15 -1.60
N TYR A 19 -42.10 -9.40 -2.83
CA TYR A 19 -41.42 -8.97 -4.07
C TYR A 19 -41.82 -7.56 -4.52
N LEU A 20 -43.04 -7.12 -4.19
CA LEU A 20 -43.55 -5.75 -4.35
C LEU A 20 -43.20 -4.87 -3.15
N SER A 21 -43.10 -5.44 -1.94
CA SER A 21 -42.62 -4.70 -0.75
C SER A 21 -41.09 -4.64 -0.66
N SER A 22 -40.34 -5.47 -1.40
CA SER A 22 -38.91 -5.28 -1.69
C SER A 22 -38.69 -4.30 -2.87
N LYS A 23 -39.23 -3.10 -2.66
CA LYS A 23 -38.71 -1.79 -3.07
C LYS A 23 -38.38 -1.60 -4.57
N ALA A 24 -39.25 -0.82 -5.23
CA ALA A 24 -38.81 0.22 -6.17
C ALA A 24 -37.62 0.98 -5.56
N ALA A 25 -36.69 1.49 -6.39
CA ALA A 25 -35.52 2.27 -5.94
C ALA A 25 -35.85 3.07 -4.68
N ASP A 26 -35.30 2.66 -3.54
CA ASP A 26 -35.64 3.27 -2.25
C ASP A 26 -35.26 4.73 -2.32
N PRO A 27 -36.22 5.68 -2.26
CA PRO A 27 -35.90 7.10 -2.34
C PRO A 27 -34.91 7.54 -1.25
N GLN A 28 -34.88 6.83 -0.12
CA GLN A 28 -33.91 7.06 0.95
C GLN A 28 -32.50 6.61 0.56
N SER A 29 -32.36 5.44 -0.07
CA SER A 29 -31.06 4.94 -0.59
C SER A 29 -30.55 5.85 -1.71
N ASP A 30 -31.40 6.23 -2.67
CA ASP A 30 -31.01 7.15 -3.75
C ASP A 30 -30.52 8.50 -3.20
N GLU A 31 -31.19 9.03 -2.19
CA GLU A 31 -30.77 10.27 -1.53
C GLU A 31 -29.48 10.10 -0.73
N ALA A 32 -29.25 8.95 -0.09
CA ALA A 32 -27.99 8.64 0.58
C ALA A 32 -26.80 8.66 -0.40
N TRP A 33 -26.96 8.04 -1.58
CA TRP A 33 -25.96 8.05 -2.66
C TRP A 33 -25.71 9.45 -3.21
N ARG A 34 -26.76 10.26 -3.41
CA ARG A 34 -26.60 11.67 -3.81
C ARG A 34 -25.88 12.49 -2.75
N ARG A 35 -26.21 12.33 -1.46
CA ARG A 35 -25.53 13.01 -0.35
C ARG A 35 -24.06 12.62 -0.27
N ALA A 36 -23.77 11.33 -0.38
CA ALA A 36 -22.39 10.83 -0.39
C ALA A 36 -21.60 11.46 -1.55
N ALA A 37 -22.13 11.45 -2.77
CA ALA A 37 -21.50 12.05 -3.95
C ALA A 37 -21.21 13.55 -3.75
N ARG A 38 -22.18 14.32 -3.26
CA ARG A 38 -21.98 15.75 -2.94
C ARG A 38 -20.86 15.99 -1.93
N ARG A 39 -20.75 15.13 -0.90
CA ARG A 39 -19.74 15.27 0.16
C ARG A 39 -18.32 14.95 -0.29
N VAL A 40 -18.18 14.08 -1.29
CA VAL A 40 -16.88 13.69 -1.86
C VAL A 40 -16.57 14.42 -3.17
N GLY A 41 -17.39 15.41 -3.56
CA GLY A 41 -17.23 16.14 -4.81
C GLY A 41 -17.38 15.28 -6.07
N GLY A 42 -18.09 14.15 -5.99
CA GLY A 42 -18.24 13.18 -7.08
C GLY A 42 -19.54 13.33 -7.87
N GLU A 43 -19.59 12.67 -9.02
CA GLU A 43 -20.77 12.53 -9.87
C GLU A 43 -21.55 11.27 -9.50
N VAL A 44 -22.88 11.35 -9.47
CA VAL A 44 -23.75 10.22 -9.16
C VAL A 44 -24.55 9.79 -10.39
N GLU A 45 -24.50 8.49 -10.69
CA GLU A 45 -25.28 7.85 -11.74
C GLU A 45 -26.25 6.86 -11.07
N LEU A 46 -27.55 7.12 -11.22
CA LEU A 46 -28.63 6.30 -10.68
C LEU A 46 -29.42 5.72 -11.86
N LYS A 47 -29.37 4.41 -12.06
CA LYS A 47 -30.16 3.73 -13.09
C LYS A 47 -31.35 3.04 -12.46
N PRO A 48 -32.58 3.29 -12.97
CA PRO A 48 -33.76 2.63 -12.47
C PRO A 48 -33.69 1.13 -12.74
N ARG A 49 -34.36 0.37 -11.86
CA ARG A 49 -34.43 -1.10 -11.89
C ARG A 49 -35.08 -1.58 -13.21
N ARG A 50 -34.43 -2.50 -13.93
CA ARG A 50 -35.09 -3.33 -14.96
C ARG A 50 -35.71 -4.57 -14.30
N LEU A 51 -36.72 -5.17 -14.91
CA LEU A 51 -37.37 -6.37 -14.36
C LEU A 51 -36.30 -7.44 -14.05
N LEU A 52 -36.28 -7.94 -12.80
CA LEU A 52 -35.31 -8.93 -12.27
C LEU A 52 -33.87 -8.45 -12.02
N GLU A 53 -33.51 -7.20 -12.29
CA GLU A 53 -32.18 -6.65 -11.96
C GLU A 53 -32.19 -5.87 -10.63
N ILE A 54 -31.03 -5.70 -9.99
CA ILE A 54 -30.87 -4.76 -8.87
C ILE A 54 -30.76 -3.31 -9.39
N PRO A 55 -31.22 -2.29 -8.64
CA PRO A 55 -30.98 -0.89 -8.99
C PRO A 55 -29.46 -0.63 -9.03
N LYS A 56 -28.96 -0.08 -10.14
CA LYS A 56 -27.52 0.23 -10.28
C LYS A 56 -27.27 1.66 -9.86
N ARG A 57 -26.45 1.83 -8.84
CA ARG A 57 -26.00 3.12 -8.32
C ARG A 57 -24.50 3.19 -8.42
N ARG A 58 -24.02 4.38 -8.73
CA ARG A 58 -22.60 4.61 -8.96
C ARG A 58 -22.23 6.02 -8.55
N ILE A 59 -21.11 6.16 -7.85
CA ILE A 59 -20.44 7.42 -7.60
C ILE A 59 -19.09 7.36 -8.31
N ARG A 60 -18.82 8.34 -9.16
CA ARG A 60 -17.52 8.56 -9.78
C ARG A 60 -16.86 9.77 -9.12
N SER A 61 -15.60 9.64 -8.75
CA SER A 61 -14.80 10.75 -8.23
C SER A 61 -13.34 10.56 -8.64
N THR A 62 -12.45 11.44 -8.19
CA THR A 62 -11.02 11.36 -8.42
C THR A 62 -10.25 11.60 -7.11
N ILE A 63 -9.12 10.90 -6.97
CA ILE A 63 -8.21 11.03 -5.81
C ILE A 63 -6.79 11.16 -6.37
N GLU A 64 -6.16 12.33 -6.23
CA GLU A 64 -4.84 12.62 -6.85
C GLU A 64 -4.75 12.12 -8.31
N ASP A 65 -5.70 12.52 -9.14
CA ASP A 65 -5.82 12.12 -10.56
C ASP A 65 -6.12 10.63 -10.82
N VAL A 66 -6.33 9.82 -9.77
CA VAL A 66 -6.78 8.44 -9.88
C VAL A 66 -8.31 8.41 -9.90
N PRO A 67 -8.94 7.95 -10.99
CA PRO A 67 -10.39 7.77 -11.03
C PRO A 67 -10.82 6.76 -9.97
N ILE A 68 -11.93 7.01 -9.27
CA ILE A 68 -12.54 6.02 -8.39
C ILE A 68 -13.99 5.81 -8.76
N GLU A 69 -14.43 4.57 -8.69
CA GLU A 69 -15.81 4.19 -8.94
C GLU A 69 -16.33 3.36 -7.77
N LEU A 70 -17.28 3.93 -7.03
CA LEU A 70 -18.08 3.23 -6.03
C LEU A 70 -19.38 2.81 -6.69
N PHE A 71 -19.76 1.54 -6.60
CA PHE A 71 -20.99 1.04 -7.19
C PHE A 71 -21.53 -0.16 -6.43
N ASN A 72 -22.81 -0.46 -6.62
CA ASN A 72 -23.38 -1.72 -6.18
C ASN A 72 -23.53 -2.70 -7.36
N GLU A 73 -23.25 -3.97 -7.12
CA GLU A 73 -23.44 -5.03 -8.10
C GLU A 73 -23.92 -6.32 -7.45
N GLU A 74 -24.46 -7.22 -8.27
CA GLU A 74 -24.83 -8.56 -7.84
C GLU A 74 -23.67 -9.50 -8.20
N GLU A 75 -22.98 -10.00 -7.18
CA GLU A 75 -21.85 -10.91 -7.34
C GLU A 75 -22.34 -12.36 -7.27
N SER A 76 -22.04 -13.14 -8.31
CA SER A 76 -22.37 -14.57 -8.36
C SER A 76 -21.37 -15.38 -7.52
N ARG A 77 -21.86 -16.08 -6.51
CA ARG A 77 -21.13 -17.05 -5.68
C ARG A 77 -21.51 -18.48 -6.07
N GLY A 78 -21.50 -18.76 -7.37
CA GLY A 78 -21.85 -20.07 -7.92
C GLY A 78 -23.35 -20.34 -7.90
N LYS A 79 -23.88 -20.91 -6.82
CA LYS A 79 -25.32 -21.25 -6.68
C LYS A 79 -26.16 -20.17 -6.00
N SER A 80 -25.51 -19.15 -5.45
CA SER A 80 -26.17 -17.97 -4.86
C SER A 80 -25.63 -16.70 -5.48
N SER A 81 -26.39 -15.63 -5.38
CA SER A 81 -25.95 -14.28 -5.68
C SER A 81 -26.04 -13.43 -4.41
N ALA A 82 -25.14 -12.47 -4.27
CA ALA A 82 -25.13 -11.51 -3.18
C ALA A 82 -25.00 -10.10 -3.74
N VAL A 83 -25.77 -9.16 -3.18
CA VAL A 83 -25.54 -7.74 -3.49
C VAL A 83 -24.32 -7.29 -2.70
N VAL A 84 -23.40 -6.63 -3.38
CA VAL A 84 -22.19 -6.08 -2.79
C VAL A 84 -22.07 -4.62 -3.16
N THR A 85 -21.48 -3.84 -2.27
CA THR A 85 -21.04 -2.48 -2.55
C THR A 85 -19.53 -2.49 -2.71
N ARG A 86 -19.04 -2.07 -3.87
CA ARG A 86 -17.64 -2.18 -4.27
C ARG A 86 -17.08 -0.81 -4.66
N ILE A 87 -15.85 -0.54 -4.27
CA ILE A 87 -15.04 0.56 -4.81
C ILE A 87 -13.94 -0.06 -5.67
N VAL A 88 -13.71 0.49 -6.85
CA VAL A 88 -12.57 0.17 -7.69
C VAL A 88 -11.88 1.47 -8.11
N THR A 89 -10.56 1.51 -7.99
CA THR A 89 -9.76 2.62 -8.53
C THR A 89 -9.43 2.38 -10.00
N GLY A 90 -9.10 3.44 -10.73
CA GLY A 90 -8.38 3.38 -11.99
C GLY A 90 -6.97 2.84 -11.80
N SER A 91 -6.20 2.79 -12.89
CA SER A 91 -4.80 2.34 -12.84
C SER A 91 -4.00 3.22 -11.90
N LEU A 92 -3.38 2.58 -10.91
CA LEU A 92 -2.46 3.16 -9.96
C LEU A 92 -1.06 2.91 -10.47
N ARG A 93 -0.34 3.97 -10.78
CA ARG A 93 1.04 3.87 -11.27
C ARG A 93 1.90 3.06 -10.32
N GLY A 94 2.72 2.14 -10.86
CA GLY A 94 3.65 1.32 -10.08
C GLY A 94 2.98 0.18 -9.30
N SER A 95 1.65 0.09 -9.27
CA SER A 95 0.97 -0.96 -8.50
C SER A 95 0.90 -2.31 -9.19
N GLU A 96 1.34 -2.41 -10.46
CA GLU A 96 1.65 -3.68 -11.13
C GLU A 96 2.71 -4.51 -10.37
N LEU A 97 3.46 -3.85 -9.49
CA LEU A 97 4.61 -4.37 -8.77
C LEU A 97 4.25 -5.06 -7.46
N ALA A 98 3.03 -4.87 -6.97
CA ALA A 98 2.56 -5.47 -5.73
C ALA A 98 1.22 -6.16 -5.92
N ARG A 99 1.08 -7.29 -5.23
CA ARG A 99 -0.23 -7.85 -4.90
C ARG A 99 -0.38 -7.78 -3.41
N ILE A 100 -1.43 -7.14 -2.92
CA ILE A 100 -1.68 -7.02 -1.49
C ILE A 100 -3.16 -7.25 -1.26
N ARG A 101 -3.48 -8.26 -0.47
CA ARG A 101 -4.86 -8.57 -0.12
C ARG A 101 -4.98 -8.65 1.39
N CYS A 102 -5.91 -7.88 1.92
CA CYS A 102 -6.27 -7.89 3.33
C CYS A 102 -7.75 -8.26 3.46
N GLU A 103 -8.04 -9.29 4.24
CA GLU A 103 -9.40 -9.75 4.52
C GLU A 103 -9.56 -10.10 5.99
N PRO A 104 -10.73 -9.83 6.61
CA PRO A 104 -11.04 -10.34 7.95
C PRO A 104 -10.85 -11.86 8.04
N ARG A 105 -10.26 -12.36 9.13
CA ARG A 105 -9.92 -13.79 9.29
C ARG A 105 -11.14 -14.72 9.24
N ASP A 106 -12.30 -14.26 9.69
CA ASP A 106 -13.57 -14.99 9.66
C ASP A 106 -14.10 -15.21 8.24
N ILE A 107 -13.63 -14.42 7.27
CA ILE A 107 -14.03 -14.47 5.84
C ILE A 107 -13.09 -15.36 5.01
N VAL A 108 -11.98 -15.86 5.59
CA VAL A 108 -10.97 -16.64 4.86
C VAL A 108 -11.58 -17.90 4.24
N SER A 109 -11.92 -17.79 2.96
CA SER A 109 -12.42 -18.90 2.17
C SER A 109 -11.26 -19.83 1.82
N GLN A 110 -11.56 -21.11 1.59
CA GLN A 110 -10.58 -22.10 1.12
C GLN A 110 -9.87 -21.71 -0.20
N VAL A 111 -10.30 -20.62 -0.88
CA VAL A 111 -9.71 -20.09 -2.11
C VAL A 111 -8.38 -19.36 -1.86
N SER A 112 -8.22 -18.66 -0.73
CA SER A 112 -6.98 -17.93 -0.40
C SER A 112 -5.77 -18.89 -0.30
N ARG A 113 -6.00 -20.15 0.13
CA ARG A 113 -4.98 -21.23 0.10
C ARG A 113 -4.59 -21.71 -1.31
N LYS A 114 -5.45 -21.53 -2.32
CA LYS A 114 -5.23 -22.06 -3.69
C LYS A 114 -4.38 -21.14 -4.58
N LEU A 115 -4.26 -19.85 -4.24
CA LEU A 115 -3.55 -18.87 -5.07
C LEU A 115 -2.03 -18.82 -4.81
N GLY A 116 -1.51 -19.59 -3.86
CA GLY A 116 -0.06 -19.70 -3.61
C GLY A 116 0.60 -18.44 -3.04
N ILE A 117 -0.18 -17.42 -2.67
CA ILE A 117 0.33 -16.23 -1.98
C ILE A 117 0.31 -16.56 -0.48
N GLY A 118 1.50 -16.67 0.11
CA GLY A 118 1.66 -17.00 1.53
C GLY A 118 0.99 -15.97 2.44
N GLU A 119 0.54 -16.43 3.60
CA GLU A 119 0.14 -15.55 4.70
C GLU A 119 1.34 -14.71 5.15
N LEU A 120 1.15 -13.40 5.25
CA LEU A 120 2.18 -12.46 5.67
C LEU A 120 1.93 -12.03 7.12
N PRO A 121 2.72 -12.50 8.11
CA PRO A 121 2.64 -11.96 9.46
C PRO A 121 3.19 -10.53 9.45
N THR A 122 2.40 -9.58 9.97
CA THR A 122 2.82 -8.17 10.04
C THR A 122 3.66 -7.87 11.28
N GLY A 123 3.73 -8.81 12.23
CA GLY A 123 4.46 -8.66 13.49
C GLY A 123 3.65 -7.96 14.59
N ASP A 124 2.44 -7.50 14.29
CA ASP A 124 1.47 -7.02 15.27
C ASP A 124 0.47 -8.14 15.56
N LYS A 125 0.56 -8.71 16.76
CA LYS A 125 -0.24 -9.87 17.16
C LYS A 125 -1.73 -9.58 17.19
N ASP A 126 -2.14 -8.36 17.54
CA ASP A 126 -3.54 -8.00 17.63
C ASP A 126 -4.13 -7.87 16.22
N PHE A 127 -3.40 -7.20 15.33
CA PHE A 127 -3.77 -7.09 13.93
C PHE A 127 -3.78 -8.46 13.23
N ASP A 128 -2.72 -9.25 13.40
CA ASP A 128 -2.56 -10.56 12.78
C ASP A 128 -3.59 -11.57 13.30
N ALA A 129 -4.23 -11.34 14.46
CA ALA A 129 -5.31 -12.16 14.99
C ALA A 129 -6.67 -11.89 14.32
N GLU A 130 -6.88 -10.68 13.80
CA GLU A 130 -8.17 -10.26 13.23
C GLU A 130 -8.16 -10.25 11.70
N VAL A 131 -7.02 -9.99 11.08
CA VAL A 131 -6.88 -9.78 9.64
C VAL A 131 -5.92 -10.82 9.05
N HIS A 132 -6.35 -11.44 7.96
CA HIS A 132 -5.49 -12.22 7.09
C HIS A 132 -4.89 -11.31 6.02
N VAL A 133 -3.57 -11.29 5.93
CA VAL A 133 -2.81 -10.57 4.91
C VAL A 133 -2.12 -11.58 4.02
N SER A 134 -2.20 -11.36 2.71
CA SER A 134 -1.37 -12.02 1.73
C SER A 134 -0.79 -10.98 0.79
N GLY A 135 0.45 -11.16 0.36
CA GLY A 135 1.04 -10.21 -0.59
C GLY A 135 2.39 -10.62 -1.15
N SER A 136 2.79 -9.94 -2.22
CA SER A 136 4.05 -10.15 -2.92
C SER A 136 4.43 -8.90 -3.71
N PRO A 137 5.71 -8.45 -3.70
CA PRO A 137 6.79 -8.89 -2.82
C PRO A 137 6.45 -8.63 -1.34
N ARG A 138 6.87 -9.51 -0.43
CA ARG A 138 6.49 -9.43 0.98
C ARG A 138 7.01 -8.12 1.62
N ALA A 139 8.24 -7.73 1.34
CA ALA A 139 8.81 -6.48 1.84
C ALA A 139 7.94 -5.26 1.48
N LEU A 140 7.51 -5.18 0.22
CA LEU A 140 6.68 -4.08 -0.27
C LEU A 140 5.26 -4.09 0.35
N ALA A 141 4.68 -5.28 0.52
CA ALA A 141 3.40 -5.44 1.20
C ALA A 141 3.46 -5.02 2.68
N LEU A 142 4.54 -5.36 3.38
CA LEU A 142 4.76 -4.97 4.77
C LEU A 142 5.01 -3.47 4.92
N GLU A 143 5.81 -2.88 4.03
CA GLU A 143 6.01 -1.43 3.96
C GLU A 143 4.69 -0.69 3.71
N PHE A 144 3.86 -1.18 2.80
CA PHE A 144 2.54 -0.60 2.58
C PHE A 144 1.68 -0.61 3.86
N LEU A 145 1.70 -1.73 4.60
CA LEU A 145 0.97 -1.95 5.85
C LEU A 145 1.68 -1.34 7.08
N ASP A 146 1.98 -0.05 7.00
CA ASP A 146 2.47 0.72 8.14
C ASP A 146 1.46 0.70 9.31
N PRO A 147 1.86 1.07 10.55
CA PRO A 147 0.96 1.03 11.70
C PRO A 147 -0.35 1.83 11.54
N SER A 148 -0.34 2.87 10.71
CA SER A 148 -1.54 3.68 10.45
C SER A 148 -2.51 2.96 9.50
N THR A 149 -1.98 2.37 8.44
CA THR A 149 -2.74 1.57 7.47
C THR A 149 -3.29 0.30 8.12
N ARG A 150 -2.53 -0.38 8.98
CA ARG A 150 -3.02 -1.53 9.76
C ARG A 150 -4.22 -1.17 10.64
N ARG A 151 -4.14 -0.08 11.41
CA ARG A 151 -5.26 0.41 12.22
C ARG A 151 -6.50 0.76 11.39
N LEU A 152 -6.29 1.22 10.16
CA LEU A 152 -7.35 1.55 9.24
C LEU A 152 -8.03 0.27 8.69
N VAL A 153 -7.24 -0.73 8.30
CA VAL A 153 -7.70 -2.03 7.78
C VAL A 153 -8.44 -2.84 8.86
N ALA A 154 -7.92 -2.85 10.09
CA ALA A 154 -8.54 -3.55 11.23
C ALA A 154 -9.99 -3.10 11.51
N ARG A 155 -10.37 -1.87 11.12
CA ARG A 155 -11.73 -1.34 11.29
C ARG A 155 -12.74 -1.88 10.26
N GLY A 156 -12.49 -3.05 9.67
CA GLY A 156 -13.38 -3.73 8.74
C GLY A 156 -13.21 -3.30 7.29
N GLY A 157 -11.97 -3.05 6.88
CA GLY A 157 -11.61 -2.75 5.51
C GLY A 157 -11.06 -3.97 4.79
N GLN A 158 -11.89 -4.74 4.09
CA GLN A 158 -11.37 -5.68 3.10
C GLN A 158 -10.93 -4.88 1.87
N PHE A 159 -9.70 -5.11 1.43
CA PHE A 159 -9.22 -4.58 0.17
C PHE A 159 -8.29 -5.55 -0.54
N ASP A 160 -8.22 -5.39 -1.86
CA ASP A 160 -7.30 -6.08 -2.74
C ASP A 160 -6.58 -5.02 -3.60
N LEU A 161 -5.27 -5.14 -3.71
CA LEU A 161 -4.44 -4.47 -4.70
C LEU A 161 -4.04 -5.53 -5.71
N GLU A 162 -4.74 -5.57 -6.85
CA GLU A 162 -4.45 -6.50 -7.93
C GLU A 162 -4.60 -5.78 -9.27
N ARG A 163 -3.76 -6.13 -10.25
CA ARG A 163 -3.88 -5.66 -11.65
C ARG A 163 -3.98 -4.14 -11.76
N GLU A 164 -3.09 -3.47 -11.04
CA GLU A 164 -2.93 -2.03 -11.00
C GLU A 164 -4.05 -1.25 -10.28
N ARG A 165 -4.90 -1.90 -9.46
CA ARG A 165 -6.08 -1.24 -8.89
C ARG A 165 -6.34 -1.66 -7.46
N PHE A 166 -6.76 -0.71 -6.62
CA PHE A 166 -7.40 -1.04 -5.35
C PHE A 166 -8.86 -1.38 -5.61
N ALA A 167 -9.28 -2.52 -5.07
CA ALA A 167 -10.65 -2.94 -4.97
C ALA A 167 -11.03 -3.08 -3.49
N LEU A 168 -12.14 -2.48 -3.09
CA LEU A 168 -12.70 -2.61 -1.74
C LEU A 168 -14.11 -3.14 -1.85
N GLN A 169 -14.49 -4.06 -0.96
CA GLN A 169 -15.79 -4.69 -1.03
C GLN A 169 -16.43 -4.78 0.34
N ARG A 170 -17.74 -4.50 0.39
CA ARG A 170 -18.61 -4.79 1.53
C ARG A 170 -19.82 -5.58 1.07
N GLU A 171 -20.21 -6.56 1.87
CA GLU A 171 -21.45 -7.29 1.65
C GLU A 171 -22.65 -6.38 1.91
N GLY A 172 -23.70 -6.54 1.09
CA GLY A 172 -24.92 -5.75 1.17
C GLY A 172 -24.88 -4.44 0.36
N GLU A 173 -26.07 -3.95 0.06
CA GLU A 173 -26.26 -2.59 -0.44
C GLU A 173 -26.05 -1.62 0.72
N GLN A 174 -25.18 -0.64 0.54
CA GLN A 174 -25.01 0.45 1.49
C GLN A 174 -26.04 1.55 1.20
N ASP A 175 -26.93 1.78 2.15
CA ASP A 175 -28.01 2.78 2.11
C ASP A 175 -27.78 3.96 3.07
N ASP A 176 -26.64 3.97 3.78
CA ASP A 176 -26.20 5.08 4.62
C ASP A 176 -25.12 5.92 3.92
N SER A 177 -25.36 7.23 3.84
CA SER A 177 -24.41 8.18 3.27
C SER A 177 -23.10 8.28 4.05
N GLU A 178 -23.10 8.10 5.38
CA GLU A 178 -21.86 8.13 6.16
C GLU A 178 -21.01 6.89 5.87
N ALA A 179 -21.63 5.70 5.81
CA ALA A 179 -20.95 4.47 5.41
C ALA A 179 -20.33 4.57 4.00
N LEU A 180 -21.06 5.10 3.01
CA LEU A 180 -20.55 5.30 1.66
C LEU A 180 -19.35 6.28 1.63
N VAL A 181 -19.45 7.40 2.34
CA VAL A 181 -18.35 8.38 2.45
C VAL A 181 -17.15 7.76 3.16
N ALA A 182 -17.37 6.97 4.21
CA ALA A 182 -16.30 6.27 4.93
C ALA A 182 -15.56 5.27 4.02
N MET A 183 -16.28 4.54 3.15
CA MET A 183 -15.65 3.67 2.17
C MET A 183 -14.77 4.44 1.18
N ILE A 184 -15.26 5.58 0.66
CA ILE A 184 -14.47 6.42 -0.27
C ILE A 184 -13.22 6.97 0.42
N ARG A 185 -13.35 7.48 1.64
CA ARG A 185 -12.20 7.96 2.44
C ARG A 185 -11.23 6.84 2.77
N PHE A 186 -11.72 5.62 3.00
CA PHE A 186 -10.84 4.47 3.21
C PHE A 186 -10.02 4.19 1.94
N ALA A 187 -10.65 4.17 0.77
CA ALA A 187 -9.95 4.05 -0.52
C ALA A 187 -8.92 5.19 -0.72
N GLU A 188 -9.29 6.42 -0.38
CA GLU A 188 -8.42 7.60 -0.44
C GLU A 188 -7.14 7.40 0.36
N GLN A 189 -7.24 6.94 1.60
CA GLN A 189 -6.07 6.70 2.45
C GLN A 189 -5.16 5.61 1.87
N LEU A 190 -5.72 4.55 1.25
CA LEU A 190 -4.92 3.50 0.60
C LEU A 190 -4.17 4.04 -0.63
N VAL A 191 -4.84 4.85 -1.47
CA VAL A 191 -4.22 5.52 -2.63
C VAL A 191 -3.11 6.47 -2.19
N LEU A 192 -3.38 7.30 -1.19
CA LEU A 192 -2.39 8.24 -0.64
C LEU A 192 -1.19 7.50 -0.03
N ARG A 193 -1.42 6.38 0.67
CA ARG A 193 -0.33 5.54 1.20
C ARG A 193 0.54 4.98 0.08
N TRP A 194 -0.09 4.47 -0.98
CA TRP A 194 0.63 3.94 -2.14
C TRP A 194 1.48 5.01 -2.82
N HIS A 195 0.91 6.20 -3.08
CA HIS A 195 1.67 7.33 -3.63
C HIS A 195 2.78 7.81 -2.71
N ALA A 196 2.55 7.86 -1.40
CA ALA A 196 3.56 8.27 -0.44
C ALA A 196 4.77 7.33 -0.44
N LEU A 197 4.53 6.02 -0.58
CA LEU A 197 5.57 5.00 -0.68
C LEU A 197 6.41 5.18 -1.94
N LEU A 198 5.75 5.37 -3.10
CA LEU A 198 6.43 5.60 -4.39
C LEU A 198 7.19 6.93 -4.46
N ARG A 199 6.67 7.98 -3.81
CA ARG A 199 7.32 9.30 -3.79
C ARG A 199 8.42 9.41 -2.74
N GLY A 200 8.54 8.48 -1.80
CA GLY A 200 9.58 8.48 -0.75
C GLY A 200 10.99 8.66 -1.33
N PRO A 201 11.46 7.74 -2.17
CA PRO A 201 12.80 7.81 -2.76
C PRO A 201 13.01 9.06 -3.62
N VAL A 202 12.00 9.48 -4.39
CA VAL A 202 12.07 10.69 -5.24
C VAL A 202 12.23 11.95 -4.39
N ARG A 203 11.44 12.08 -3.31
CA ARG A 203 11.56 13.23 -2.39
C ARG A 203 12.92 13.25 -1.71
N LEU A 204 13.47 12.10 -1.35
CA LEU A 204 14.83 12.02 -0.81
C LEU A 204 15.85 12.50 -1.85
N ALA A 205 15.77 12.04 -3.10
CA ALA A 205 16.64 12.50 -4.19
C ALA A 205 16.58 14.02 -4.38
N GLU A 206 15.38 14.59 -4.44
CA GLU A 206 15.16 16.03 -4.58
C GLU A 206 15.77 16.81 -3.40
N ARG A 207 15.58 16.33 -2.17
CA ARG A 207 16.17 16.94 -0.97
C ARG A 207 17.70 16.89 -0.96
N LEU A 208 18.27 15.83 -1.54
CA LEU A 208 19.71 15.68 -1.71
C LEU A 208 20.24 16.50 -2.90
N GLY A 209 19.38 17.12 -3.71
CA GLY A 209 19.80 17.84 -4.92
C GLY A 209 20.29 16.92 -6.04
N LEU A 210 19.87 15.65 -6.04
CA LEU A 210 20.21 14.68 -7.09
C LEU A 210 19.25 14.82 -8.28
N SER A 211 19.75 14.50 -9.48
CA SER A 211 18.92 14.45 -10.68
C SER A 211 18.16 13.12 -10.70
N VAL A 212 16.84 13.19 -10.77
CA VAL A 212 15.96 12.02 -10.84
C VAL A 212 16.01 11.44 -12.26
N ASP A 213 16.32 10.15 -12.38
CA ASP A 213 16.48 9.47 -13.68
C ASP A 213 15.14 9.07 -14.31
N GLY A 214 14.06 9.19 -13.55
CA GLY A 214 12.71 8.84 -13.96
C GLY A 214 11.85 8.47 -12.77
N PRO A 215 10.59 8.06 -13.00
CA PRO A 215 9.79 7.44 -11.96
C PRO A 215 10.49 6.16 -11.46
N PRO A 216 10.54 5.91 -10.15
CA PRO A 216 11.08 4.65 -9.63
C PRO A 216 10.25 3.49 -10.17
N GLN A 217 10.93 2.53 -10.77
CA GLN A 217 10.39 1.25 -11.21
C GLN A 217 10.69 0.26 -10.09
N LEU A 218 9.86 0.25 -9.03
CA LEU A 218 9.99 -0.67 -7.88
C LEU A 218 9.82 -2.16 -8.29
N ALA A 219 10.74 -2.71 -9.06
CA ALA A 219 10.78 -4.13 -9.38
C ALA A 219 11.54 -4.90 -8.29
N CYS A 220 11.31 -6.22 -8.18
CA CYS A 220 12.23 -7.08 -7.44
C CYS A 220 13.64 -6.90 -8.02
N GLY A 221 14.60 -6.56 -7.15
CA GLY A 221 15.97 -6.22 -7.55
C GLY A 221 16.38 -4.81 -7.13
N VAL A 222 17.39 -4.27 -7.82
CA VAL A 222 17.92 -2.93 -7.57
C VAL A 222 17.48 -2.01 -8.70
N ASP A 223 16.82 -0.92 -8.36
CA ASP A 223 16.43 0.15 -9.30
C ASP A 223 17.12 1.46 -8.93
N ARG A 224 17.67 2.14 -9.93
CA ARG A 224 18.37 3.42 -9.73
C ARG A 224 17.36 4.55 -9.83
N VAL A 225 17.23 5.32 -8.76
CA VAL A 225 16.24 6.40 -8.66
C VAL A 225 16.82 7.73 -9.14
N ALA A 226 18.04 8.03 -8.71
CA ALA A 226 18.68 9.31 -8.97
C ALA A 226 20.20 9.21 -8.91
N GLN A 227 20.85 10.16 -9.58
CA GLN A 227 22.30 10.32 -9.53
C GLN A 227 22.67 11.81 -9.53
N GLY A 228 23.77 12.16 -8.88
CA GLY A 228 24.24 13.53 -8.84
C GLY A 228 25.64 13.64 -8.26
N THR A 229 26.11 14.88 -8.09
CA THR A 229 27.41 15.17 -7.51
C THR A 229 27.25 15.97 -6.23
N LEU A 230 27.76 15.43 -5.12
CA LEU A 230 27.79 16.07 -3.80
C LEU A 230 29.23 16.16 -3.29
N ARG A 231 29.68 17.35 -2.90
CA ARG A 231 31.07 17.61 -2.43
C ARG A 231 32.14 16.98 -3.35
N SER A 232 31.97 17.15 -4.66
CA SER A 232 32.84 16.59 -5.71
C SER A 232 32.87 15.06 -5.81
N ARG A 233 31.89 14.36 -5.22
CA ARG A 233 31.71 12.92 -5.32
C ARG A 233 30.42 12.59 -6.05
N THR A 234 30.46 11.57 -6.90
CA THR A 234 29.25 11.03 -7.51
C THR A 234 28.50 10.24 -6.45
N VAL A 235 27.22 10.57 -6.27
CA VAL A 235 26.30 9.89 -5.36
C VAL A 235 25.15 9.33 -6.18
N THR A 236 24.88 8.05 -5.98
CA THR A 236 23.78 7.32 -6.60
C THR A 236 22.79 6.90 -5.53
N LEU A 237 21.52 7.24 -5.72
CA LEU A 237 20.40 6.74 -4.93
C LEU A 237 19.74 5.60 -5.68
N SER A 238 19.68 4.44 -5.03
CA SER A 238 19.00 3.26 -5.53
C SER A 238 18.03 2.73 -4.49
N ILE A 239 17.03 1.97 -4.95
CA ILE A 239 16.13 1.21 -4.10
C ILE A 239 16.33 -0.26 -4.39
N ARG A 240 16.33 -1.09 -3.35
CA ARG A 240 16.39 -2.53 -3.50
C ARG A 240 15.20 -3.14 -2.80
N VAL A 241 14.35 -3.81 -3.56
CA VAL A 241 13.22 -4.57 -3.01
C VAL A 241 13.49 -6.04 -3.25
N GLU A 242 13.62 -6.77 -2.16
CA GLU A 242 13.68 -8.23 -2.14
C GLU A 242 12.40 -8.81 -1.57
N GLU A 243 12.33 -10.14 -1.50
CA GLU A 243 11.17 -10.81 -0.91
C GLU A 243 10.97 -10.39 0.54
N GLU A 244 12.04 -10.33 1.35
CA GLU A 244 11.95 -10.08 2.79
C GLU A 244 12.32 -8.65 3.23
N VAL A 245 13.08 -7.90 2.41
CA VAL A 245 13.61 -6.59 2.81
C VAL A 245 13.41 -5.55 1.71
N ALA A 246 13.04 -4.33 2.11
CA ALA A 246 13.06 -3.15 1.27
C ALA A 246 14.13 -2.19 1.78
N LEU A 247 14.98 -1.70 0.87
CA LEU A 247 16.14 -0.89 1.19
C LEU A 247 16.17 0.39 0.34
N THR A 248 16.62 1.46 0.98
CA THR A 248 17.10 2.66 0.30
C THR A 248 18.63 2.65 0.38
N LEU A 249 19.29 2.66 -0.77
CA LEU A 249 20.75 2.56 -0.90
C LEU A 249 21.32 3.87 -1.42
N LEU A 250 22.33 4.41 -0.74
CA LEU A 250 23.14 5.54 -1.20
C LEU A 250 24.57 5.06 -1.44
N SER A 251 25.02 5.14 -2.68
CA SER A 251 26.36 4.73 -3.11
C SER A 251 27.19 5.95 -3.48
N ILE A 252 28.41 6.02 -2.97
CA ILE A 252 29.38 7.08 -3.27
C ILE A 252 30.56 6.45 -4.02
N ASP A 253 30.87 6.99 -5.19
CA ASP A 253 31.93 6.44 -6.03
C ASP A 253 33.33 6.91 -5.62
N GLU A 254 34.29 5.99 -5.75
CA GLU A 254 35.73 6.17 -5.53
C GLU A 254 36.09 6.81 -4.17
N PRO A 255 35.59 6.29 -3.05
CA PRO A 255 35.91 6.84 -1.74
C PRO A 255 37.40 6.61 -1.44
N ASN A 256 38.03 7.57 -0.76
CA ASN A 256 39.43 7.44 -0.34
C ASN A 256 39.54 6.65 0.97
N VAL A 257 39.13 5.37 0.96
CA VAL A 257 39.11 4.51 2.13
C VAL A 257 39.61 3.10 1.82
N ASP A 258 40.14 2.43 2.86
CA ASP A 258 40.36 0.99 2.83
C ASP A 258 39.03 0.22 2.91
N GLU A 259 39.09 -1.09 2.71
CA GLU A 259 37.92 -1.95 2.87
C GLU A 259 37.53 -2.12 4.35
N TRP A 260 36.26 -1.89 4.66
CA TRP A 260 35.68 -2.10 5.98
C TRP A 260 34.16 -2.26 5.88
N THR A 261 33.56 -2.89 6.88
CA THR A 261 32.10 -3.02 6.98
C THR A 261 31.63 -2.61 8.36
N MET A 262 30.42 -2.06 8.41
CA MET A 262 29.70 -1.77 9.65
C MET A 262 28.24 -2.16 9.46
N GLU A 263 27.78 -3.19 10.16
CA GLU A 263 26.43 -3.74 9.98
C GLU A 263 25.68 -3.78 11.30
N ARG A 264 24.38 -3.47 11.27
CA ARG A 264 23.51 -3.53 12.45
C ARG A 264 23.28 -4.99 12.82
N GLY A 265 23.80 -5.41 13.96
CA GLY A 265 23.58 -6.74 14.52
C GLY A 265 22.18 -6.91 15.12
N GLU A 266 21.84 -8.14 15.49
CA GLU A 266 20.52 -8.51 16.05
C GLU A 266 20.14 -7.72 17.32
N SER A 267 21.13 -7.29 18.11
CA SER A 267 20.92 -6.47 19.31
C SER A 267 20.76 -4.97 19.01
N SER A 268 20.66 -4.58 17.74
CA SER A 268 20.74 -3.19 17.26
C SER A 268 22.09 -2.52 17.46
N ALA A 269 23.09 -3.23 18.00
CA ALA A 269 24.48 -2.75 18.06
C ALA A 269 25.18 -3.00 16.72
N PHE A 270 26.04 -2.08 16.28
CA PHE A 270 26.81 -2.27 15.05
C PHE A 270 28.02 -3.17 15.27
N VAL A 271 28.20 -4.12 14.37
CA VAL A 271 29.40 -4.95 14.26
C VAL A 271 30.27 -4.34 13.18
N ILE A 272 31.52 -4.01 13.53
CA ILE A 272 32.48 -3.40 12.62
C ILE A 272 33.55 -4.44 12.28
N THR A 273 33.84 -4.60 11.00
CA THR A 273 35.00 -5.35 10.52
C THR A 273 35.93 -4.43 9.72
N GLY A 274 37.25 -4.60 9.91
CA GLY A 274 38.25 -3.68 9.37
C GLY A 274 38.49 -2.45 10.24
N THR A 275 39.07 -1.39 9.65
CA THR A 275 39.38 -0.13 10.34
C THR A 275 38.66 1.02 9.64
N PRO A 276 37.42 1.38 10.05
CA PRO A 276 36.71 2.49 9.45
C PRO A 276 37.41 3.82 9.76
N PRO A 277 37.24 4.87 8.94
CA PRO A 277 37.70 6.22 9.24
C PRO A 277 37.15 6.71 10.59
N ASP A 278 37.92 7.54 11.32
CA ASP A 278 37.53 8.01 12.66
C ASP A 278 36.14 8.67 12.70
N GLY A 279 35.77 9.41 11.64
CA GLY A 279 34.44 10.03 11.51
C GLY A 279 33.29 9.03 11.41
N ILE A 280 33.52 7.84 10.83
CA ILE A 280 32.53 6.77 10.73
C ILE A 280 32.34 6.06 12.07
N ARG A 281 33.40 5.93 12.88
CA ARG A 281 33.27 5.34 14.21
C ARG A 281 32.40 6.22 15.13
N ALA A 282 32.58 7.54 15.07
CA ALA A 282 31.71 8.48 15.78
C ALA A 282 30.27 8.45 15.25
N LEU A 283 30.10 8.23 13.94
CA LEU A 283 28.77 8.05 13.34
C LEU A 283 28.03 6.87 13.98
N ALA A 284 28.72 5.74 14.25
CA ALA A 284 28.15 4.55 14.90
C ALA A 284 27.45 4.84 16.24
N GLU A 285 27.90 5.86 16.99
CA GLU A 285 27.32 6.26 18.28
C GLU A 285 26.11 7.20 18.13
N THR A 286 25.94 7.79 16.95
CA THR A 286 24.92 8.81 16.64
C THR A 286 23.98 8.40 15.50
N MET A 287 23.97 7.11 15.17
CA MET A 287 23.36 6.59 13.94
C MET A 287 21.87 6.90 13.83
N PRO A 288 21.39 7.17 12.61
CA PRO A 288 19.99 7.05 12.25
C PRO A 288 19.39 5.74 12.72
N ARG A 289 18.15 5.77 13.20
CA ARG A 289 17.44 4.56 13.62
C ARG A 289 17.21 3.60 12.46
N CYS A 290 17.12 4.14 11.24
CA CYS A 290 16.87 3.38 10.02
C CYS A 290 18.14 2.87 9.32
N LEU A 291 19.35 3.20 9.77
CA LEU A 291 20.58 2.74 9.11
C LEU A 291 20.85 1.26 9.43
N LEU A 292 20.99 0.44 8.40
CA LEU A 292 21.24 -1.00 8.49
C LEU A 292 22.72 -1.33 8.37
N GLY A 293 23.45 -0.57 7.56
CA GLY A 293 24.88 -0.76 7.47
C GLY A 293 25.57 0.22 6.53
N LEU A 294 26.89 0.23 6.63
CA LEU A 294 27.80 0.88 5.71
C LEU A 294 28.84 -0.13 5.24
N HIS A 295 29.11 -0.08 3.94
CA HIS A 295 30.12 -0.90 3.32
C HIS A 295 31.08 0.00 2.56
N GLY A 296 32.33 0.08 3.03
CA GLY A 296 33.40 0.82 2.37
C GLY A 296 34.28 -0.14 1.59
N THR A 297 34.46 0.12 0.30
CA THR A 297 35.48 -0.50 -0.55
C THR A 297 36.34 0.60 -1.16
N THR A 298 37.41 0.22 -1.87
CA THR A 298 38.22 1.18 -2.63
C THR A 298 37.48 1.80 -3.82
N LYS A 299 36.31 1.27 -4.19
CA LYS A 299 35.53 1.71 -5.36
C LYS A 299 34.22 2.38 -4.99
N THR A 300 33.58 1.96 -3.90
CA THR A 300 32.28 2.45 -3.48
C THR A 300 32.21 2.56 -1.96
N MET A 301 31.45 3.54 -1.47
CA MET A 301 30.96 3.53 -0.11
C MET A 301 29.44 3.53 -0.13
N ASP A 302 28.86 2.45 0.37
CA ASP A 302 27.43 2.18 0.31
C ASP A 302 26.82 2.36 1.70
N LEU A 303 25.76 3.17 1.79
CA LEU A 303 24.90 3.29 2.97
C LEU A 303 23.58 2.60 2.68
N ALA A 304 23.18 1.67 3.55
CA ALA A 304 21.92 0.95 3.42
C ALA A 304 20.95 1.35 4.52
N PHE A 305 19.79 1.90 4.15
CA PHE A 305 18.72 2.27 5.08
C PHE A 305 17.53 1.32 4.91
N GLU A 306 16.90 0.99 6.03
CA GLU A 306 15.69 0.19 6.09
C GLU A 306 14.48 0.97 5.56
N GLY A 307 13.72 0.32 4.68
CA GLY A 307 12.48 0.83 4.13
C GLY A 307 12.63 1.77 2.92
N LEU A 308 11.49 2.10 2.31
CA LEU A 308 11.39 3.00 1.14
C LEU A 308 11.10 4.46 1.52
N THR A 309 10.66 4.68 2.75
CA THR A 309 10.40 6.02 3.31
C THR A 309 11.20 6.23 4.60
N PRO A 310 12.55 6.10 4.56
CA PRO A 310 13.37 6.38 5.74
C PRO A 310 13.24 7.86 6.14
N ASP A 311 13.58 8.17 7.39
CA ASP A 311 13.64 9.57 7.84
C ASP A 311 14.69 10.33 7.04
N HIS A 312 14.24 11.32 6.25
CA HIS A 312 15.11 12.07 5.35
C HIS A 312 16.18 12.87 6.10
N GLU A 313 15.88 13.43 7.29
CA GLU A 313 16.87 14.20 8.04
C GLU A 313 17.99 13.28 8.53
N GLU A 314 17.60 12.10 9.04
CA GLU A 314 18.58 11.14 9.51
C GLU A 314 19.46 10.60 8.36
N VAL A 315 18.85 10.31 7.20
CA VAL A 315 19.59 9.89 5.99
C VAL A 315 20.58 10.98 5.54
N ILE A 316 20.14 12.24 5.49
CA ILE A 316 20.99 13.37 5.10
C ILE A 316 22.16 13.53 6.08
N ALA A 317 21.91 13.43 7.38
CA ALA A 317 22.96 13.53 8.40
C ALA A 317 24.02 12.42 8.26
N ALA A 318 23.60 11.18 8.03
CA ALA A 318 24.52 10.07 7.81
C ALA A 318 25.31 10.22 6.51
N LEU A 319 24.67 10.64 5.42
CA LEU A 319 25.36 10.91 4.15
C LEU A 319 26.40 12.03 4.32
N ASP A 320 26.07 13.11 5.02
CA ASP A 320 27.01 14.21 5.23
C ASP A 320 28.25 13.77 6.02
N ALA A 321 28.05 13.01 7.09
CA ALA A 321 29.14 12.44 7.89
C ALA A 321 30.06 11.54 7.04
N VAL A 322 29.46 10.71 6.19
CA VAL A 322 30.21 9.84 5.27
C VAL A 322 30.97 10.65 4.21
N LEU A 323 30.37 11.70 3.63
CA LEU A 323 31.04 12.56 2.65
C LEU A 323 32.24 13.30 3.29
N VAL A 324 32.16 13.68 4.56
CA VAL A 324 33.31 14.22 5.31
C VAL A 324 34.40 13.16 5.48
N ALA A 325 34.03 11.94 5.88
CA ALA A 325 35.00 10.87 6.11
C ALA A 325 35.73 10.46 4.82
N SER A 326 35.01 10.39 3.69
CA SER A 326 35.54 9.97 2.38
C SER A 326 36.45 11.00 1.67
N THR A 327 36.52 12.23 2.19
CA THR A 327 37.37 13.31 1.68
C THR A 327 38.61 13.56 2.55
N SER A 328 38.67 12.99 3.75
CA SER A 328 39.85 13.08 4.60
C SER A 328 40.98 12.22 4.00
N PRO A 329 42.21 12.74 3.85
CA PRO A 329 43.33 11.93 3.41
C PRO A 329 43.53 10.78 4.40
N ALA A 330 43.60 9.54 3.90
CA ALA A 330 43.97 8.40 4.72
C ALA A 330 45.26 8.76 5.48
N PRO A 331 45.29 8.61 6.83
CA PRO A 331 46.51 8.89 7.58
C PRO A 331 47.61 8.05 6.97
N TYR A 332 48.69 8.70 6.54
CA TYR A 332 49.84 8.06 5.90
C TYR A 332 50.18 6.76 6.63
N ARG A 333 50.00 5.63 5.94
CA ARG A 333 50.56 4.34 6.35
C ARG A 333 52.03 4.29 6.02
#